data_AF-A0A6P4ZSD0-F1
#
_entry.id   AF-A0A6P4ZSD0-F1
#
_cell.length_a   1.000
_cell.length_b   1.000
_cell.length_c   1.000
_cell.angle_alpha   90.00
_cell.angle_beta   90.00
_cell.angle_gamma   90.00
#
_symmetry.space_group_name_H-M   'P 1'
#
loop_
_entity.id
_entity.type
_entity.pdbx_description
1 polymer ?
#
loop_
_entity_poly.entity_id
_entity_poly.type
_entity_poly.pdbx_seq_one_letter_code
_entity_poly.pdbx_strand_id
1 'polypeptide(L)'
;MAEPDTDLISAHRHPGRAEAPQRRQSYNFSDNFNVLSYGTYRKIALMLGDERTVENWTGLAHRLGSGTMEDISNFRVKAQALNEVPAMLLLEEWSRKPGATIQVIVDALTEMERPDVLKIVEDAMEDQFTLHYVVVTAEGHRLPVQRVQVFGCDTLEASLQTSLEQTGLHTDDLVIQEPDVEAYTLVRWSSPSRLVKGRQLVLRHKDCPPPPAAQHTDVLTPGSPGLPPWPPGAAPVFPGSPEELYGNSWSSLDNISVISEDVEWEGLDDLSTCSLPGWHPHLPDRQKYIREAMAPYIAADGWFLIRPLDDNRVAVSVTFNGDMRHFKIHRTSDDRYYFHRKQWRAQSINDLINIYSVEGLPTSESRKVQKPPRTPQPADEPPPLPPRPGQAEPPEVPKRDSMVYLKHPVPVNRELEERIKAKQTKHVYQN
;
A
#
# COMPACT_ATOMS: atom_id res chain seq x y z
N MET A 1 26.56 74.09 -7.18
CA MET A 1 26.46 73.08 -6.11
C MET A 1 25.25 72.25 -6.45
N ALA A 2 25.49 71.02 -6.88
CA ALA A 2 24.49 70.12 -7.45
C ALA A 2 23.93 69.22 -6.34
N GLU A 3 22.60 69.15 -6.24
CA GLU A 3 21.90 68.16 -5.44
C GLU A 3 21.70 66.88 -6.26
N PRO A 4 21.82 65.68 -5.67
CA PRO A 4 21.46 64.45 -6.34
C PRO A 4 20.02 64.05 -5.98
N ASP A 5 19.15 64.04 -7.00
CA ASP A 5 17.88 63.32 -6.99
C ASP A 5 18.15 61.82 -6.86
N THR A 6 17.53 61.18 -5.87
CA THR A 6 17.49 59.72 -5.71
C THR A 6 16.03 59.28 -5.75
N ASP A 7 15.57 58.92 -6.95
CA ASP A 7 14.32 58.19 -7.16
C ASP A 7 14.45 56.75 -6.65
N LEU A 8 13.86 56.49 -5.49
CA LEU A 8 13.63 55.15 -4.95
C LEU A 8 12.34 54.57 -5.54
N ILE A 9 12.48 53.80 -6.62
CA ILE A 9 11.43 52.93 -7.15
C ILE A 9 11.24 51.75 -6.17
N SER A 10 10.17 51.83 -5.37
CA SER A 10 9.73 50.77 -4.48
C SER A 10 9.00 49.69 -5.27
N ALA A 11 9.73 48.64 -5.66
CA ALA A 11 9.14 47.43 -6.26
C ALA A 11 8.73 46.45 -5.15
N HIS A 12 7.48 46.52 -4.72
CA HIS A 12 6.85 45.47 -3.91
C HIS A 12 6.71 44.18 -4.75
N ARG A 13 7.71 43.30 -4.67
CA ARG A 13 7.55 41.89 -5.06
C ARG A 13 6.76 41.17 -3.97
N HIS A 14 5.52 40.79 -4.29
CA HIS A 14 4.79 39.80 -3.51
C HIS A 14 5.58 38.47 -3.52
N PRO A 15 5.83 37.84 -2.35
CA PRO A 15 6.39 36.50 -2.32
C PRO A 15 5.35 35.55 -2.90
N GLY A 16 5.74 34.87 -3.98
CA GLY A 16 4.95 33.82 -4.59
C GLY A 16 4.64 32.75 -3.55
N ARG A 17 3.35 32.47 -3.41
CA ARG A 17 2.79 31.38 -2.61
C ARG A 17 3.42 30.07 -3.10
N ALA A 18 4.42 29.57 -2.37
CA ALA A 18 5.05 28.29 -2.65
C ALA A 18 3.95 27.20 -2.60
N GLU A 19 3.80 26.46 -3.69
CA GLU A 19 2.94 25.29 -3.74
C GLU A 19 3.41 24.30 -2.67
N ALA A 20 2.50 23.90 -1.79
CA ALA A 20 2.78 22.89 -0.78
C ALA A 20 3.23 21.59 -1.47
N PRO A 21 4.34 20.98 -1.04
CA PRO A 21 4.84 19.76 -1.67
C PRO A 21 3.76 18.67 -1.63
N GLN A 22 3.42 18.13 -2.81
CA GLN A 22 2.48 17.03 -2.96
C GLN A 22 2.99 15.81 -2.17
N ARG A 23 2.35 15.52 -1.02
CA ARG A 23 2.62 14.34 -0.17
C ARG A 23 2.60 13.07 -1.02
N ARG A 24 3.75 12.39 -1.13
CA ARG A 24 3.90 11.07 -1.77
C ARG A 24 3.18 10.02 -0.92
N GLN A 25 2.09 9.44 -1.45
CA GLN A 25 1.06 8.71 -0.69
C GLN A 25 1.37 7.24 -0.38
N SER A 26 2.61 6.84 -0.06
CA SER A 26 2.93 5.41 0.14
C SER A 26 3.57 5.04 1.48
N TYR A 27 3.73 5.97 2.43
CA TYR A 27 4.34 5.66 3.72
C TYR A 27 3.28 5.33 4.77
N ASN A 28 3.56 4.32 5.60
CA ASN A 28 2.72 3.96 6.73
C ASN A 28 3.08 4.84 7.94
N PHE A 29 2.60 6.08 7.95
CA PHE A 29 2.94 7.04 9.02
C PHE A 29 2.32 6.68 10.39
N SER A 30 1.41 5.71 10.46
CA SER A 30 0.84 5.23 11.72
C SER A 30 1.79 4.36 12.54
N ASP A 31 2.91 3.93 11.96
CA ASP A 31 3.88 3.11 12.68
C ASP A 31 4.50 3.89 13.85
N ASN A 32 4.85 3.17 14.91
CA ASN A 32 5.51 3.77 16.06
C ASN A 32 6.89 4.32 15.64
N PHE A 33 7.28 5.48 16.19
CA PHE A 33 8.55 6.12 15.88
C PHE A 33 9.75 5.25 16.29
N ASN A 34 9.59 4.34 17.27
CA ASN A 34 10.61 3.37 17.68
C ASN A 34 11.02 2.38 16.58
N VAL A 35 10.28 2.32 15.47
CA VAL A 35 10.63 1.49 14.33
C VAL A 35 11.81 2.11 13.57
N LEU A 36 12.16 3.39 13.70
CA LEU A 36 13.35 3.92 13.02
C LEU A 36 14.65 3.35 13.60
N SER A 37 15.65 3.11 12.74
CA SER A 37 16.95 2.58 13.18
C SER A 37 17.70 3.59 14.07
N TYR A 38 18.55 3.09 14.99
CA TYR A 38 19.37 3.95 15.87
C TYR A 38 20.21 4.97 15.09
N GLY A 39 20.75 4.58 13.92
CA GLY A 39 21.48 5.49 13.05
C GLY A 39 20.62 6.66 12.55
N THR A 40 19.34 6.40 12.25
CA THR A 40 18.37 7.42 11.86
C THR A 40 18.05 8.35 13.02
N TYR A 41 17.78 7.80 14.22
CA TYR A 41 17.59 8.57 15.46
C TYR A 41 18.74 9.55 15.68
N ARG A 42 19.98 9.05 15.61
CA ARG A 42 21.19 9.85 15.79
C ARG A 42 21.32 10.96 14.77
N LYS A 43 21.01 10.68 13.50
CA LYS A 43 21.08 11.68 12.43
C LYS A 43 20.03 12.79 12.64
N ILE A 44 18.80 12.42 13.01
CA ILE A 44 17.73 13.37 13.35
C ILE A 44 18.15 14.23 14.55
N ALA A 45 18.62 13.60 15.63
CA ALA A 45 19.01 14.29 16.85
C ALA A 45 20.18 15.27 16.64
N LEU A 46 21.18 14.90 15.84
CA LEU A 46 22.29 15.79 15.50
C LEU A 46 21.82 17.02 14.72
N MET A 47 20.88 16.85 13.78
CA MET A 47 20.31 17.97 13.00
C MET A 47 19.43 18.89 13.86
N LEU A 48 18.74 18.34 14.86
CA LEU A 48 17.94 19.12 15.82
C LEU A 48 18.80 19.73 16.94
N GLY A 49 19.99 19.21 17.17
CA GLY A 49 20.93 19.68 18.20
C GLY A 49 21.65 20.98 17.85
N ASP A 50 21.56 21.46 16.61
CA ASP A 50 22.16 22.73 16.22
C ASP A 50 21.40 23.92 16.83
N GLU A 51 21.94 24.47 17.92
CA GLU A 51 21.37 25.60 18.65
C GLU A 51 21.30 26.89 17.80
N ARG A 52 21.95 26.94 16.63
CA ARG A 52 21.84 28.08 15.69
C ARG A 52 20.50 28.11 14.98
N THR A 53 19.79 26.99 14.94
CA THR A 53 18.45 26.92 14.36
C THR A 53 17.42 27.41 15.37
N VAL A 54 16.54 28.32 14.94
CA VAL A 54 15.46 28.87 15.79
C VAL A 54 14.53 27.75 16.27
N GLU A 55 14.26 26.79 15.38
CA GLU A 55 13.43 25.61 15.63
C GLU A 55 14.31 24.38 15.84
N ASN A 56 14.96 24.31 17.01
CA ASN A 56 15.83 23.22 17.41
C ASN A 56 15.07 22.15 18.25
N TRP A 57 15.79 21.21 18.86
CA TRP A 57 15.20 20.13 19.65
C TRP A 57 14.28 20.60 20.80
N THR A 58 14.47 21.80 21.36
CA THR A 58 13.55 22.32 22.39
C THR A 58 12.21 22.70 21.79
N GLY A 59 12.20 23.29 20.59
CA GLY A 59 10.98 23.55 19.82
C GLY A 59 10.20 22.26 19.55
N LEU A 60 10.92 21.20 19.17
CA LEU A 60 10.34 19.87 19.01
C LEU A 60 9.77 19.33 20.33
N ALA A 61 10.50 19.47 21.45
CA ALA A 61 10.01 19.04 22.76
C ALA A 61 8.67 19.69 23.14
N HIS A 62 8.51 20.98 22.86
CA HIS A 62 7.24 21.69 23.06
C HIS A 62 6.11 21.11 22.22
N ARG A 63 6.34 20.87 20.92
CA ARG A 63 5.32 20.29 20.01
C ARG A 63 4.92 18.88 20.41
N LEU A 64 5.85 18.10 20.97
CA LEU A 64 5.62 16.73 21.44
C LEU A 64 5.05 16.66 22.88
N GLY A 65 4.69 17.79 23.48
CA GLY A 65 4.13 17.85 24.84
C GLY A 65 5.13 17.53 25.96
N SER A 66 6.44 17.58 25.68
CA SER A 66 7.52 17.38 26.66
C SER A 66 8.38 18.65 26.80
N GLY A 67 7.77 19.82 26.60
CA GLY A 67 8.44 21.12 26.55
C GLY A 67 8.28 21.95 27.81
N THR A 68 8.08 21.35 28.98
CA THR A 68 8.20 22.18 30.20
C THR A 68 9.67 22.60 30.37
N MET A 69 9.92 23.77 30.97
CA MET A 69 11.30 24.22 31.21
C MET A 69 12.07 23.21 32.10
N GLU A 70 11.36 22.53 33.00
CA GLU A 70 11.92 21.46 33.83
C GLU A 70 12.34 20.25 32.99
N ASP A 71 11.49 19.78 32.07
CA ASP A 71 11.81 18.66 31.17
C ASP A 71 13.03 18.97 30.31
N ILE A 72 13.06 20.17 29.70
CA ILE A 72 14.17 20.62 28.86
C ILE A 72 15.48 20.68 29.67
N SER A 73 15.44 21.23 30.89
CA SER A 73 16.60 21.26 31.78
C SER A 73 17.05 19.85 32.17
N ASN A 74 16.10 18.95 32.48
CA ASN A 74 16.37 17.56 32.82
C ASN A 74 17.05 16.82 31.67
N PHE A 75 16.58 17.00 30.43
CA PHE A 75 17.23 16.42 29.26
C PHE A 75 18.66 16.94 29.09
N ARG A 76 18.92 18.24 29.27
CA ARG A 76 20.30 18.80 29.19
C ARG A 76 21.23 18.19 30.24
N VAL A 77 20.79 18.11 31.50
CA VAL A 77 21.59 17.55 32.60
C VAL A 77 21.87 16.05 32.35
N LYS A 78 20.85 15.28 31.95
CA LYS A 78 21.01 13.87 31.61
C LYS A 78 21.97 13.68 30.43
N ALA A 79 21.83 14.47 29.36
CA ALA A 79 22.69 14.35 28.18
C ALA A 79 24.15 14.69 28.53
N GLN A 80 24.38 15.71 29.35
CA GLN A 80 25.72 16.03 29.84
C GLN A 80 26.33 14.90 30.66
N ALA A 81 25.55 14.26 31.54
CA ALA A 81 26.01 13.13 32.34
C ALA A 81 26.35 11.88 31.51
N LEU A 82 25.60 11.66 30.41
CA LEU A 82 25.77 10.52 29.51
C LEU A 82 26.72 10.79 28.34
N ASN A 83 27.20 12.04 28.20
CA ASN A 83 27.95 12.50 27.02
C ASN A 83 27.19 12.28 25.70
N GLU A 84 25.88 12.54 25.72
CA GLU A 84 24.95 12.39 24.60
C GLU A 84 24.30 13.73 24.19
N VAL A 85 23.64 13.75 23.03
CA VAL A 85 22.91 14.93 22.55
C VAL A 85 21.52 14.98 23.22
N PRO A 86 21.07 16.11 23.80
CA PRO A 86 19.75 16.17 24.46
C PRO A 86 18.57 15.72 23.57
N ALA A 87 18.65 16.02 22.27
CA ALA A 87 17.67 15.59 21.28
C ALA A 87 17.55 14.05 21.17
N MET A 88 18.64 13.30 21.38
CA MET A 88 18.60 11.83 21.40
C MET A 88 17.74 11.33 22.55
N LEU A 89 17.98 11.85 23.75
CA LEU A 89 17.23 11.46 24.94
C LEU A 89 15.76 11.82 24.84
N LEU A 90 15.44 13.00 24.28
CA LEU A 90 14.06 13.39 24.00
C LEU A 90 13.38 12.38 23.08
N LEU A 91 13.99 12.05 21.94
CA LEU A 91 13.41 11.14 20.95
C LEU A 91 13.27 9.71 21.49
N GLU A 92 14.24 9.24 22.28
CA GLU A 92 14.21 7.93 22.92
C GLU A 92 13.13 7.85 24.01
N GLU A 93 12.99 8.88 24.84
CA GLU A 93 11.97 8.91 25.90
C GLU A 93 10.57 9.09 25.30
N TRP A 94 10.43 9.93 24.26
CA TRP A 94 9.17 10.16 23.57
C TRP A 94 8.69 8.94 22.79
N SER A 95 9.57 8.21 22.09
CA SER A 95 9.19 7.03 21.29
C SER A 95 8.56 5.89 22.11
N ARG A 96 8.79 5.89 23.43
CA ARG A 96 8.17 4.95 24.38
C ARG A 96 6.76 5.35 24.81
N LYS A 97 6.33 6.60 24.56
CA LYS A 97 5.01 7.09 24.95
C LYS A 97 3.92 6.54 24.01
N PRO A 98 2.70 6.26 24.51
CA PRO A 98 1.58 5.90 23.65
C PRO A 98 1.27 7.06 22.69
N GLY A 99 1.03 6.73 21.42
CA GLY A 99 0.79 7.74 20.37
C GLY A 99 2.06 8.34 19.74
N ALA A 100 3.25 7.89 20.12
CA ALA A 100 4.51 8.30 19.50
C ALA A 100 4.69 7.68 18.11
N THR A 101 3.94 8.18 17.13
CA THR A 101 3.92 7.68 15.74
C THR A 101 4.79 8.54 14.82
N ILE A 102 5.20 7.97 13.69
CA ILE A 102 5.96 8.71 12.68
C ILE A 102 5.13 9.87 12.10
N GLN A 103 3.80 9.75 12.06
CA GLN A 103 2.93 10.87 11.64
C GLN A 103 3.10 12.08 12.57
N VAL A 104 3.09 11.86 13.89
CA VAL A 104 3.20 12.95 14.87
C VAL A 104 4.55 13.65 14.76
N ILE A 105 5.66 12.93 14.55
CA ILE A 105 6.97 13.57 14.37
C ILE A 105 7.02 14.36 13.05
N VAL A 106 6.42 13.84 11.97
CA VAL A 106 6.40 14.50 10.66
C VAL A 106 5.57 15.78 10.74
N ASP A 107 4.41 15.75 11.39
CA ASP A 107 3.58 16.95 11.55
C ASP A 107 4.30 18.00 12.43
N ALA A 108 4.92 17.59 13.54
CA ALA A 108 5.71 18.49 14.38
C ALA A 108 6.89 19.14 13.62
N LEU A 109 7.65 18.35 12.85
CA LEU A 109 8.75 18.88 12.04
C LEU A 109 8.28 19.75 10.86
N THR A 110 7.07 19.49 10.34
CA THR A 110 6.44 20.33 9.32
C THR A 110 6.02 21.67 9.91
N GLU A 111 5.42 21.69 11.10
CA GLU A 111 5.05 22.92 11.81
C GLU A 111 6.26 23.76 12.21
N MET A 112 7.39 23.10 12.49
CA MET A 112 8.68 23.74 12.77
C MET A 112 9.42 24.22 11.50
N GLU A 113 8.86 24.00 10.31
CA GLU A 113 9.49 24.32 9.03
C GLU A 113 10.91 23.71 8.88
N ARG A 114 11.07 22.44 9.28
CA ARG A 114 12.34 21.68 9.22
C ARG A 114 12.37 20.63 8.10
N PRO A 115 12.40 21.03 6.81
CA PRO A 115 12.42 20.08 5.68
C PRO A 115 13.72 19.26 5.61
N ASP A 116 14.81 19.78 6.19
CA ASP A 116 16.10 19.10 6.30
C ASP A 116 16.02 17.85 7.19
N VAL A 117 15.28 17.94 8.30
CA VAL A 117 15.06 16.81 9.22
C VAL A 117 13.97 15.88 8.68
N LEU A 118 12.89 16.45 8.10
CA LEU A 118 11.83 15.67 7.46
C LEU A 118 12.38 14.72 6.41
N LYS A 119 13.28 15.19 5.56
CA LYS A 119 13.92 14.35 4.54
C LYS A 119 14.61 13.13 5.13
N ILE A 120 15.24 13.25 6.30
CA ILE A 120 15.89 12.11 6.98
C ILE A 120 14.86 11.08 7.44
N VAL A 121 13.71 11.54 7.95
CA VAL A 121 12.61 10.65 8.36
C VAL A 121 12.02 9.97 7.12
N GLU A 122 11.73 10.72 6.06
CA GLU A 122 11.20 10.18 4.80
C GLU A 122 12.16 9.17 4.16
N ASP A 123 13.45 9.48 4.06
CA ASP A 123 14.48 8.57 3.54
C ASP A 123 14.52 7.26 4.37
N ALA A 124 14.39 7.35 5.70
CA ALA A 124 14.39 6.17 6.56
C ALA A 124 13.10 5.35 6.46
N MET A 125 11.95 6.00 6.19
CA MET A 125 10.69 5.31 5.91
C MET A 125 10.69 4.65 4.54
N GLU A 126 11.36 5.24 3.54
CA GLU A 126 11.55 4.59 2.23
C GLU A 126 12.28 3.25 2.37
N ASP A 127 13.16 3.12 3.35
CA ASP A 127 13.91 1.90 3.59
C ASP A 127 13.07 0.81 4.28
N GLN A 128 11.97 1.10 4.98
CA GLN A 128 11.15 0.05 5.61
C GLN A 128 10.10 -0.53 4.67
N PHE A 129 9.89 -1.85 4.74
CA PHE A 129 8.80 -2.53 4.02
C PHE A 129 8.48 -3.91 4.60
N THR A 130 7.34 -4.46 4.23
CA THR A 130 6.99 -5.86 4.54
C THR A 130 7.57 -6.78 3.48
N LEU A 131 8.46 -7.68 3.89
CA LEU A 131 8.96 -8.76 3.05
C LEU A 131 8.01 -9.95 3.14
N HIS A 132 7.57 -10.44 1.99
CA HIS A 132 6.74 -11.63 1.88
C HIS A 132 7.63 -12.79 1.47
N TYR A 133 7.58 -13.91 2.19
CA TYR A 133 8.34 -15.09 1.81
C TYR A 133 7.54 -16.39 1.98
N VAL A 134 7.88 -17.40 1.19
CA VAL A 134 7.35 -18.76 1.27
C VAL A 134 8.51 -19.73 1.40
N VAL A 135 8.36 -20.68 2.31
CA VAL A 135 9.31 -21.79 2.46
C VAL A 135 8.77 -23.02 1.74
N VAL A 136 9.63 -23.69 0.98
CA VAL A 136 9.42 -25.03 0.42
C VAL A 136 10.25 -26.02 1.23
N THR A 137 9.58 -26.97 1.89
CA THR A 137 10.26 -27.99 2.73
C THR A 137 11.03 -29.01 1.90
N ALA A 138 11.81 -29.88 2.55
CA ALA A 138 12.56 -30.95 1.89
C ALA A 138 11.65 -31.90 1.07
N GLU A 139 10.40 -32.09 1.50
CA GLU A 139 9.40 -32.91 0.82
C GLU A 139 8.74 -32.18 -0.37
N GLY A 140 9.10 -30.91 -0.62
CA GLY A 140 8.49 -30.08 -1.65
C GLY A 140 7.18 -29.41 -1.24
N HIS A 141 6.79 -29.48 0.04
CA HIS A 141 5.58 -28.82 0.53
C HIS A 141 5.80 -27.31 0.69
N ARG A 142 4.86 -26.51 0.17
CA ARG A 142 4.86 -25.05 0.35
C ARG A 142 4.16 -24.69 1.66
N LEU A 143 4.89 -24.07 2.57
CA LEU A 143 4.32 -23.49 3.79
C LEU A 143 3.51 -22.22 3.46
N PRO A 144 2.57 -21.81 4.34
CA PRO A 144 1.84 -20.55 4.17
C PRO A 144 2.79 -19.35 4.00
N VAL A 145 2.36 -18.36 3.22
CA VAL A 145 3.10 -17.10 3.02
C VAL A 145 3.31 -16.43 4.38
N GLN A 146 4.57 -16.19 4.72
CA GLN A 146 4.97 -15.45 5.90
C GLN A 146 5.24 -14.00 5.54
N ARG A 147 5.05 -13.11 6.52
CA ARG A 147 5.28 -11.68 6.39
C ARG A 147 6.18 -11.24 7.52
N VAL A 148 7.28 -10.59 7.18
CA VAL A 148 8.18 -9.99 8.17
C VAL A 148 8.40 -8.53 7.81
N GLN A 149 8.39 -7.66 8.82
CA GLN A 149 8.72 -6.25 8.64
C GLN A 149 10.24 -6.13 8.64
N VAL A 150 10.79 -5.56 7.57
CA VAL A 150 12.24 -5.51 7.33
C VAL A 150 12.69 -4.10 7.06
N PHE A 151 13.96 -3.86 7.37
CA PHE A 151 14.66 -2.66 6.95
C PHE A 151 15.44 -2.93 5.68
N GLY A 152 15.39 -2.00 4.73
CA GLY A 152 16.00 -2.13 3.42
C GLY A 152 17.52 -2.11 3.46
N CYS A 153 18.10 -1.58 4.54
CA CYS A 153 19.53 -1.62 4.81
C CYS A 153 20.02 -2.96 5.37
N ASP A 154 19.13 -3.77 5.96
CA ASP A 154 19.51 -5.06 6.55
C ASP A 154 19.78 -6.09 5.46
N THR A 155 20.60 -7.09 5.77
CA THR A 155 20.75 -8.26 4.89
C THR A 155 19.49 -9.12 4.98
N LEU A 156 19.22 -9.88 3.92
CA LEU A 156 18.11 -10.84 3.91
C LEU A 156 18.21 -11.86 5.03
N GLU A 157 19.43 -12.30 5.33
CA GLU A 157 19.72 -13.19 6.45
C GLU A 157 19.26 -12.58 7.78
N ALA A 158 19.74 -11.39 8.12
CA ALA A 158 19.38 -10.71 9.37
C ALA A 158 17.87 -10.41 9.44
N SER A 159 17.28 -10.01 8.32
CA SER A 159 15.85 -9.69 8.21
C SER A 159 14.93 -10.90 8.41
N LEU A 160 15.37 -12.10 8.03
CA LEU A 160 14.56 -13.32 8.08
C LEU A 160 14.90 -14.23 9.25
N GLN A 161 16.06 -14.06 9.88
CA GLN A 161 16.60 -14.96 10.90
C GLN A 161 15.58 -15.27 12.01
N THR A 162 15.06 -14.24 12.69
CA THR A 162 14.11 -14.45 13.79
C THR A 162 12.83 -15.16 13.35
N SER A 163 12.33 -14.85 12.15
CA SER A 163 11.13 -15.47 11.60
C SER A 163 11.36 -16.93 11.21
N LEU A 164 12.56 -17.28 10.73
CA LEU A 164 12.96 -18.65 10.40
C LEU A 164 13.22 -19.50 11.66
N GLU A 165 13.89 -18.94 12.67
CA GLU A 165 14.12 -19.59 13.96
C GLU A 165 12.80 -19.97 14.66
N GLN A 166 11.78 -19.11 14.59
CA GLN A 166 10.43 -19.41 15.11
C GLN A 166 9.76 -20.59 14.41
N THR A 167 10.12 -20.86 13.16
CA THR A 167 9.65 -22.03 12.42
C THR A 167 10.54 -23.27 12.58
N GLY A 168 11.65 -23.16 13.34
CA GLY A 168 12.64 -24.22 13.49
C GLY A 168 13.51 -24.45 12.26
N LEU A 169 13.63 -23.44 11.39
CA LEU A 169 14.41 -23.50 10.15
C LEU A 169 15.67 -22.64 10.28
N HIS A 170 16.79 -23.11 9.73
CA HIS A 170 18.03 -22.35 9.65
C HIS A 170 18.27 -21.81 8.24
N THR A 171 18.91 -20.65 8.12
CA THR A 171 19.26 -20.06 6.81
C THR A 171 20.22 -20.96 6.02
N ASP A 172 21.06 -21.72 6.72
CA ASP A 172 21.96 -22.72 6.13
C ASP A 172 21.23 -23.90 5.48
N ASP A 173 20.00 -24.20 5.84
CA ASP A 173 19.23 -25.29 5.23
C ASP A 173 18.47 -24.84 3.99
N LEU A 174 18.47 -23.52 3.73
CA LEU A 174 17.64 -22.87 2.74
C LEU A 174 18.47 -22.22 1.63
N VAL A 175 17.97 -22.33 0.41
CA VAL A 175 18.47 -21.65 -0.77
C VAL A 175 17.41 -20.67 -1.23
N ILE A 176 17.81 -19.43 -1.49
CA ILE A 176 16.94 -18.44 -2.12
C ILE A 176 16.74 -18.90 -3.57
N GLN A 177 15.52 -19.31 -3.91
CA GLN A 177 15.17 -19.54 -5.30
C GLN A 177 15.11 -18.17 -5.97
N GLU A 178 15.95 -17.98 -6.99
CA GLU A 178 16.04 -16.71 -7.70
C GLU A 178 14.63 -16.29 -8.15
N PRO A 179 14.18 -15.09 -7.76
CA PRO A 179 12.98 -14.54 -8.33
C PRO A 179 13.19 -14.43 -9.84
N ASP A 180 12.12 -14.51 -10.61
CA ASP A 180 12.14 -14.31 -12.06
C ASP A 180 12.47 -12.83 -12.33
N VAL A 181 13.75 -12.49 -12.21
CA VAL A 181 14.30 -11.15 -12.40
C VAL A 181 14.98 -11.15 -13.76
N GLU A 182 14.86 -10.03 -14.47
CA GLU A 182 15.66 -9.73 -15.65
C GLU A 182 17.15 -9.99 -15.38
N ALA A 183 17.61 -11.17 -15.81
CA ALA A 183 18.91 -11.78 -16.05
C ALA A 183 20.19 -11.38 -15.25
N TYR A 184 20.23 -10.38 -14.38
CA TYR A 184 21.51 -9.81 -13.92
C TYR A 184 21.67 -9.55 -12.42
N THR A 185 20.64 -9.70 -11.59
CA THR A 185 20.77 -9.44 -10.14
C THR A 185 20.66 -10.71 -9.32
N LEU A 186 21.81 -11.33 -9.03
CA LEU A 186 21.91 -12.49 -8.14
C LEU A 186 21.57 -12.10 -6.70
N VAL A 187 20.45 -12.59 -6.17
CA VAL A 187 20.02 -12.38 -4.78
C VAL A 187 20.65 -13.43 -3.88
N ARG A 188 21.41 -13.00 -2.87
CA ARG A 188 22.06 -13.86 -1.86
C ARG A 188 21.58 -13.50 -0.45
N TRP A 189 21.83 -14.37 0.53
CA TRP A 189 21.54 -14.09 1.93
C TRP A 189 22.20 -12.80 2.46
N SER A 190 23.39 -12.48 1.95
CA SER A 190 24.10 -11.23 2.25
C SER A 190 23.62 -10.01 1.46
N SER A 191 22.66 -10.18 0.54
CA SER A 191 22.09 -9.07 -0.23
C SER A 191 21.22 -8.18 0.67
N PRO A 192 21.20 -6.86 0.43
CA PRO A 192 20.28 -5.95 1.09
C PRO A 192 18.82 -6.34 0.81
N SER A 193 17.98 -6.38 1.85
CA SER A 193 16.58 -6.75 1.75
C SER A 193 15.83 -5.90 0.72
N ARG A 194 16.18 -4.62 0.55
CA ARG A 194 15.55 -3.73 -0.45
C ARG A 194 15.57 -4.26 -1.89
N LEU A 195 16.49 -5.16 -2.25
CA LEU A 195 16.54 -5.76 -3.60
C LEU A 195 15.31 -6.63 -3.92
N VAL A 196 14.61 -7.10 -2.89
CA VAL A 196 13.39 -7.92 -3.03
C VAL A 196 12.14 -7.18 -2.55
N LYS A 197 12.21 -5.86 -2.35
CA LYS A 197 11.05 -5.04 -1.96
C LYS A 197 9.92 -5.19 -2.96
N GLY A 198 8.72 -5.47 -2.44
CA GLY A 198 7.51 -5.69 -3.25
C GLY A 198 7.46 -7.04 -3.98
N ARG A 199 8.39 -7.97 -3.68
CA ARG A 199 8.43 -9.31 -4.27
C ARG A 199 8.17 -10.38 -3.21
N GLN A 200 7.68 -11.53 -3.65
CA GLN A 200 7.58 -12.72 -2.81
C GLN A 200 8.87 -13.54 -2.95
N LEU A 201 9.60 -13.68 -1.86
CA LEU A 201 10.81 -14.52 -1.81
C LEU A 201 10.41 -15.99 -1.66
N VAL A 202 11.03 -16.88 -2.43
CA VAL A 202 10.83 -18.33 -2.28
C VAL A 202 12.11 -18.93 -1.73
N LEU A 203 12.03 -19.48 -0.51
CA LEU A 203 13.11 -20.16 0.17
C LEU A 203 12.90 -21.66 0.01
N ARG A 204 13.82 -22.38 -0.65
CA ARG A 204 13.73 -23.83 -0.80
C ARG A 204 14.72 -24.52 0.11
N HIS A 205 14.29 -25.60 0.76
CA HIS A 205 15.20 -26.50 1.44
C HIS A 205 16.23 -27.08 0.47
N LYS A 206 17.49 -27.19 0.89
CA LYS A 206 18.59 -27.73 0.06
C LYS A 206 18.33 -29.15 -0.43
N ASP A 207 17.68 -29.96 0.40
CA ASP A 207 17.31 -31.34 0.06
C ASP A 207 16.01 -31.45 -0.76
N CYS A 208 15.32 -30.34 -1.02
CA CYS A 208 14.14 -30.38 -1.88
C CYS A 208 14.57 -30.80 -3.29
N PRO A 209 13.95 -31.84 -3.88
CA PRO A 209 14.24 -32.21 -5.26
C PRO A 209 14.02 -30.99 -6.17
N PRO A 210 14.88 -30.80 -7.20
CA PRO A 210 14.69 -29.73 -8.16
C PRO A 210 13.27 -29.84 -8.72
N PRO A 211 12.59 -28.69 -8.97
CA PRO A 211 11.29 -28.75 -9.62
C PRO A 211 11.46 -29.58 -10.90
N PRO A 212 10.54 -30.51 -11.22
CA PRO A 212 10.64 -31.28 -12.44
C PRO A 212 10.86 -30.25 -13.53
N ALA A 213 12.05 -30.29 -14.17
CA ALA A 213 12.42 -29.33 -15.18
C ALA A 213 11.21 -29.25 -16.08
N ALA A 214 10.60 -28.05 -16.18
CA ALA A 214 9.44 -27.86 -17.03
C ALA A 214 9.89 -28.44 -18.36
N GLN A 215 9.40 -29.65 -18.68
CA GLN A 215 9.70 -30.27 -19.94
C GLN A 215 8.99 -29.33 -20.89
N HIS A 216 9.75 -28.38 -21.43
CA HIS A 216 9.44 -27.77 -22.70
C HIS A 216 9.41 -28.96 -23.64
N THR A 217 8.25 -29.60 -23.67
CA THR A 217 7.89 -30.55 -24.70
C THR A 217 7.86 -29.67 -25.92
N ASP A 218 8.98 -29.61 -26.64
CA ASP A 218 9.02 -29.19 -28.02
C ASP A 218 8.09 -30.16 -28.75
N VAL A 219 6.81 -29.81 -28.79
CA VAL A 219 5.82 -30.49 -29.62
C VAL A 219 6.24 -30.18 -31.05
N LEU A 220 7.03 -31.09 -31.61
CA LEU A 220 7.31 -31.15 -33.04
C LEU A 220 5.96 -31.28 -33.75
N THR A 221 5.47 -30.16 -34.26
CA THR A 221 4.29 -30.09 -35.13
C THR A 221 4.60 -30.90 -36.40
N PRO A 222 3.91 -32.02 -36.68
CA PRO A 222 4.14 -32.78 -37.89
C PRO A 222 3.31 -32.17 -39.03
N GLY A 223 4.00 -31.69 -40.06
CA GLY A 223 3.43 -31.47 -41.39
C GLY A 223 3.08 -30.03 -41.73
N SER A 224 3.97 -29.39 -42.49
CA SER A 224 3.55 -28.41 -43.50
C SER A 224 4.26 -28.72 -44.82
N PRO A 225 3.53 -28.81 -45.94
CA PRO A 225 4.07 -29.18 -47.24
C PRO A 225 4.88 -28.04 -47.85
N GLY A 226 5.89 -28.43 -48.64
CA GLY A 226 6.95 -27.56 -49.14
C GLY A 226 6.51 -26.42 -50.06
N LEU A 227 7.29 -25.34 -49.99
CA LEU A 227 7.34 -24.26 -50.97
C LEU A 227 8.54 -24.45 -51.91
N PRO A 228 8.47 -23.96 -53.16
CA PRO A 228 9.45 -24.21 -54.21
C PRO A 228 10.72 -23.36 -54.06
N PRO A 229 11.83 -23.71 -54.75
CA PRO A 229 13.13 -23.07 -54.56
C PRO A 229 13.20 -21.67 -55.20
N TRP A 230 13.68 -20.69 -54.45
CA TRP A 230 14.08 -19.37 -54.96
C TRP A 230 15.56 -19.32 -55.36
N PRO A 231 15.94 -18.48 -56.35
CA PRO A 231 17.24 -18.47 -56.99
C PRO A 231 18.33 -17.78 -56.14
N PRO A 232 19.62 -18.03 -56.42
CA PRO A 232 20.72 -17.56 -55.59
C PRO A 232 21.07 -16.10 -55.91
N GLY A 233 21.09 -15.25 -54.88
CA GLY A 233 21.74 -13.94 -54.97
C GLY A 233 20.94 -12.78 -54.39
N ALA A 234 20.82 -12.74 -53.06
CA ALA A 234 20.70 -11.50 -52.28
C ALA A 234 20.79 -11.86 -50.79
N ALA A 235 21.78 -11.31 -50.09
CA ALA A 235 21.83 -11.37 -48.63
C ALA A 235 20.82 -10.37 -48.04
N PRO A 236 19.96 -10.77 -47.08
CA PRO A 236 19.23 -9.81 -46.28
C PRO A 236 19.73 -9.79 -44.83
N VAL A 237 19.86 -8.56 -44.36
CA VAL A 237 20.08 -8.10 -42.99
C VAL A 237 18.91 -8.54 -42.12
N PHE A 238 19.19 -9.17 -40.98
CA PHE A 238 18.20 -9.41 -39.92
C PHE A 238 17.83 -8.10 -39.23
N PRO A 239 16.54 -7.90 -38.93
CA PRO A 239 16.20 -7.75 -37.53
C PRO A 239 14.92 -8.49 -37.12
N GLY A 240 14.98 -9.10 -35.94
CA GLY A 240 13.92 -9.07 -34.92
C GLY A 240 12.58 -9.72 -35.26
N SER A 241 12.44 -10.97 -34.83
CA SER A 241 11.18 -11.73 -34.71
C SER A 241 10.20 -11.08 -33.71
N PRO A 242 8.88 -11.37 -33.83
CA PRO A 242 7.80 -10.62 -33.18
C PRO A 242 7.35 -11.21 -31.83
N GLU A 243 6.73 -10.34 -31.03
CA GLU A 243 5.82 -10.69 -29.93
C GLU A 243 4.57 -11.41 -30.46
N GLU A 244 4.08 -12.42 -29.73
CA GLU A 244 2.64 -12.59 -29.44
C GLU A 244 2.40 -13.68 -28.37
N LEU A 245 1.70 -13.24 -27.30
CA LEU A 245 0.57 -13.87 -26.62
C LEU A 245 0.73 -15.14 -25.73
N TYR A 246 -0.25 -15.22 -24.80
CA TYR A 246 -0.48 -16.12 -23.66
C TYR A 246 0.28 -15.70 -22.38
N GLY A 247 -0.33 -15.52 -21.21
CA GLY A 247 -1.70 -15.77 -20.75
C GLY A 247 -1.66 -16.22 -19.28
N ASN A 248 -2.39 -15.49 -18.42
CA ASN A 248 -2.99 -15.91 -17.14
C ASN A 248 -2.04 -16.07 -15.92
N SER A 249 -2.15 -15.19 -14.92
CA SER A 249 -3.07 -15.26 -13.75
C SER A 249 -2.57 -16.29 -12.72
N TRP A 250 -2.29 -15.92 -11.46
CA TRP A 250 -3.29 -15.82 -10.38
C TRP A 250 -2.89 -14.83 -9.25
N SER A 251 -3.88 -13.99 -8.90
CA SER A 251 -4.26 -13.44 -7.57
C SER A 251 -3.22 -12.81 -6.63
N SER A 252 -3.10 -11.48 -6.70
CA SER A 252 -2.67 -10.59 -5.61
C SER A 252 -3.89 -9.87 -5.02
N LEU A 253 -4.07 -9.94 -3.70
CA LEU A 253 -4.94 -9.03 -2.96
C LEU A 253 -4.24 -7.66 -2.92
N ASP A 254 -4.64 -6.75 -3.80
CA ASP A 254 -4.20 -5.37 -3.71
C ASP A 254 -4.79 -4.70 -2.47
N ASN A 255 -3.86 -4.34 -1.59
CA ASN A 255 -4.01 -3.45 -0.47
C ASN A 255 -4.55 -2.09 -0.96
N ILE A 256 -5.77 -1.75 -0.61
CA ILE A 256 -6.27 -0.37 -0.68
C ILE A 256 -5.91 0.31 0.65
N SER A 257 -4.76 0.98 0.69
CA SER A 257 -4.44 2.00 1.68
C SER A 257 -4.94 3.35 1.15
N VAL A 258 -5.93 3.94 1.82
CA VAL A 258 -6.37 5.32 1.62
C VAL A 258 -6.56 5.94 3.00
N ILE A 259 -5.82 7.02 3.24
CA ILE A 259 -5.81 7.82 4.48
C ILE A 259 -7.24 8.26 4.83
N SER A 260 -7.77 7.78 5.96
CA SER A 260 -8.98 8.25 6.63
C SER A 260 -8.61 9.07 7.87
N GLU A 261 -9.32 10.17 8.08
CA GLU A 261 -9.61 10.63 9.44
C GLU A 261 -10.57 9.57 10.00
N ASP A 262 -10.08 8.75 10.92
CA ASP A 262 -10.86 7.68 11.53
C ASP A 262 -11.88 8.32 12.48
N VAL A 263 -13.10 8.51 12.00
CA VAL A 263 -14.25 8.77 12.86
C VAL A 263 -14.72 7.42 13.37
N GLU A 264 -14.36 7.10 14.61
CA GLU A 264 -14.95 5.98 15.33
C GLU A 264 -16.47 6.16 15.34
N TRP A 265 -17.21 5.12 14.96
CA TRP A 265 -18.66 5.19 15.04
C TRP A 265 -19.05 5.11 16.50
N GLU A 266 -19.62 6.16 17.08
CA GLU A 266 -20.36 6.01 18.32
C GLU A 266 -21.66 5.25 18.00
N GLY A 267 -21.78 4.01 18.50
CA GLY A 267 -23.00 3.21 18.46
C GLY A 267 -23.29 2.45 17.16
N LEU A 268 -22.74 1.23 17.02
CA LEU A 268 -23.20 0.24 16.01
C LEU A 268 -24.63 -0.25 16.29
N ASP A 269 -25.16 0.04 17.48
CA ASP A 269 -26.51 -0.31 17.91
C ASP A 269 -27.59 0.34 17.02
N ASP A 270 -27.33 1.50 16.42
CA ASP A 270 -28.26 2.15 15.47
C ASP A 270 -28.36 1.40 14.13
N LEU A 271 -27.34 0.64 13.73
CA LEU A 271 -27.42 -0.23 12.54
C LEU A 271 -28.20 -1.53 12.82
N SER A 272 -28.39 -1.92 14.08
CA SER A 272 -29.16 -3.11 14.45
C SER A 272 -30.67 -2.95 14.19
N THR A 273 -31.16 -1.70 14.15
CA THR A 273 -32.55 -1.36 13.84
C THR A 273 -32.76 -1.02 12.36
N CYS A 274 -31.70 -0.72 11.61
CA CYS A 274 -31.77 -0.45 10.19
C CYS A 274 -31.86 -1.77 9.39
N SER A 275 -33.02 -2.00 8.75
CA SER A 275 -33.20 -3.11 7.81
C SER A 275 -32.43 -2.82 6.50
N LEU A 276 -31.11 -3.01 6.53
CA LEU A 276 -30.25 -2.87 5.37
C LEU A 276 -30.31 -4.14 4.51
N PRO A 277 -30.48 -4.02 3.18
CA PRO A 277 -30.51 -5.19 2.31
C PRO A 277 -29.16 -5.91 2.34
N GLY A 278 -29.20 -7.22 2.61
CA GLY A 278 -28.00 -8.05 2.68
C GLY A 278 -27.15 -7.78 3.92
N TRP A 279 -27.69 -7.24 5.01
CA TRP A 279 -26.97 -7.06 6.28
C TRP A 279 -26.90 -8.34 7.11
N HIS A 280 -25.68 -8.70 7.54
CA HIS A 280 -25.37 -9.86 8.38
C HIS A 280 -24.63 -9.39 9.64
N PRO A 281 -25.36 -8.95 10.69
CA PRO A 281 -24.77 -8.32 11.87
C PRO A 281 -23.90 -9.25 12.72
N HIS A 282 -24.12 -10.57 12.61
CA HIS A 282 -23.39 -11.56 13.42
C HIS A 282 -22.34 -12.32 12.61
N LEU A 283 -22.16 -11.98 11.33
CA LEU A 283 -21.15 -12.59 10.49
C LEU A 283 -19.80 -11.90 10.74
N PRO A 284 -18.83 -12.57 11.39
CA PRO A 284 -17.54 -11.99 11.70
C PRO A 284 -16.72 -11.81 10.41
N ASP A 285 -15.79 -10.86 10.40
CA ASP A 285 -14.89 -10.63 9.27
C ASP A 285 -13.79 -11.69 9.15
N ARG A 286 -14.19 -12.95 8.96
CA ARG A 286 -13.29 -14.06 8.67
C ARG A 286 -13.68 -14.68 7.35
N GLN A 287 -12.70 -14.76 6.45
CA GLN A 287 -12.88 -15.24 5.08
C GLN A 287 -13.61 -16.59 4.98
N LYS A 288 -13.38 -17.49 5.94
CA LYS A 288 -14.06 -18.79 6.01
C LYS A 288 -15.59 -18.67 6.07
N TYR A 289 -16.12 -17.83 6.96
CA TYR A 289 -17.57 -17.70 7.14
C TYR A 289 -18.21 -16.88 6.02
N ILE A 290 -17.50 -15.87 5.51
CA ILE A 290 -17.95 -15.10 4.36
C ILE A 290 -18.08 -16.00 3.12
N ARG A 291 -17.08 -16.85 2.85
CA ARG A 291 -17.15 -17.83 1.76
C ARG A 291 -18.27 -18.84 1.97
N GLU A 292 -18.49 -19.35 3.19
CA GLU A 292 -19.58 -20.28 3.49
C GLU A 292 -20.96 -19.64 3.22
N ALA A 293 -21.16 -18.37 3.60
CA ALA A 293 -22.39 -17.63 3.33
C ALA A 293 -22.60 -17.32 1.83
N MET A 294 -21.52 -16.97 1.13
CA MET A 294 -21.54 -16.55 -0.27
C MET A 294 -21.50 -17.70 -1.28
N ALA A 295 -21.05 -18.90 -0.87
CA ALA A 295 -20.81 -20.05 -1.77
C ALA A 295 -22.00 -20.39 -2.69
N PRO A 296 -23.27 -20.37 -2.24
CA PRO A 296 -24.41 -20.66 -3.11
C PRO A 296 -24.61 -19.63 -4.24
N TYR A 297 -24.04 -18.44 -4.10
CA TYR A 297 -24.29 -17.29 -4.97
C TYR A 297 -23.11 -16.97 -5.90
N ILE A 298 -21.97 -17.64 -5.74
CA ILE A 298 -20.72 -17.29 -6.45
C ILE A 298 -20.81 -17.51 -7.97
N ALA A 299 -21.76 -18.33 -8.43
CA ALA A 299 -21.97 -18.61 -9.85
C ALA A 299 -22.64 -17.46 -10.62
N ALA A 300 -23.19 -16.45 -9.92
CA ALA A 300 -23.87 -15.33 -10.52
C ALA A 300 -23.34 -14.00 -9.97
N ASP A 301 -23.22 -13.01 -10.83
CA ASP A 301 -22.67 -11.70 -10.47
C ASP A 301 -23.68 -10.77 -9.80
N GLY A 302 -23.16 -9.96 -8.89
CA GLY A 302 -23.88 -8.89 -8.22
C GLY A 302 -24.67 -9.33 -7.00
N TRP A 303 -24.44 -10.53 -6.49
CA TRP A 303 -24.90 -10.92 -5.16
C TRP A 303 -23.99 -10.30 -4.11
N PHE A 304 -24.57 -9.63 -3.12
CA PHE A 304 -23.79 -8.93 -2.11
C PHE A 304 -24.28 -9.18 -0.68
N LEU A 305 -23.35 -9.10 0.26
CA LEU A 305 -23.63 -9.01 1.69
C LEU A 305 -22.85 -7.87 2.32
N ILE A 306 -23.39 -7.32 3.40
CA ILE A 306 -22.87 -6.23 4.20
C ILE A 306 -22.69 -6.79 5.60
N ARG A 307 -21.54 -6.52 6.22
CA ARG A 307 -21.20 -7.04 7.55
C ARG A 307 -20.40 -6.02 8.35
N PRO A 308 -20.43 -6.09 9.69
CA PRO A 308 -19.55 -5.30 10.51
C PRO A 308 -18.10 -5.78 10.37
N LEU A 309 -17.17 -4.83 10.44
CA LEU A 309 -15.75 -5.02 10.65
C LEU A 309 -15.40 -4.62 12.09
N ASP A 310 -14.19 -4.93 12.50
CA ASP A 310 -13.61 -4.37 13.72
C ASP A 310 -13.54 -2.82 13.64
N ASP A 311 -13.53 -2.17 14.81
CA ASP A 311 -13.50 -0.71 15.00
C ASP A 311 -14.75 0.01 14.46
N ASN A 312 -15.89 -0.66 14.55
CA ASN A 312 -17.19 -0.19 14.07
C ASN A 312 -17.27 0.16 12.58
N ARG A 313 -16.40 -0.44 11.76
CA ARG A 313 -16.40 -0.22 10.31
C ARG A 313 -17.37 -1.19 9.62
N VAL A 314 -17.68 -0.94 8.35
CA VAL A 314 -18.59 -1.82 7.58
C VAL A 314 -17.91 -2.26 6.29
N ALA A 315 -18.13 -3.50 5.88
CA ALA A 315 -17.65 -4.02 4.61
C ALA A 315 -18.77 -4.65 3.79
N VAL A 316 -18.66 -4.49 2.48
CA VAL A 316 -19.50 -5.14 1.47
C VAL A 316 -18.68 -6.20 0.75
N SER A 317 -19.22 -7.41 0.65
CA SER A 317 -18.69 -8.46 -0.22
C SER A 317 -19.64 -8.64 -1.37
N VAL A 318 -19.14 -8.77 -2.60
CA VAL A 318 -19.96 -8.93 -3.81
C VAL A 318 -19.36 -9.96 -4.76
N THR A 319 -20.21 -10.75 -5.43
CA THR A 319 -19.81 -11.71 -6.47
C THR A 319 -19.58 -11.00 -7.80
N PHE A 320 -18.48 -11.34 -8.46
CA PHE A 320 -18.10 -10.77 -9.75
C PHE A 320 -17.17 -11.71 -10.52
N ASN A 321 -17.52 -12.04 -11.76
CA ASN A 321 -16.77 -12.94 -12.64
C ASN A 321 -16.41 -14.28 -11.98
N GLY A 322 -17.35 -14.88 -11.23
CA GLY A 322 -17.14 -16.16 -10.55
C GLY A 322 -16.22 -16.11 -9.32
N ASP A 323 -15.84 -14.92 -8.87
CA ASP A 323 -15.04 -14.69 -7.67
C ASP A 323 -15.77 -13.71 -6.73
N MET A 324 -15.20 -13.47 -5.55
CA MET A 324 -15.72 -12.54 -4.56
C MET A 324 -14.78 -11.34 -4.38
N ARG A 325 -15.35 -10.14 -4.45
CA ARG A 325 -14.66 -8.88 -4.19
C ARG A 325 -15.14 -8.30 -2.86
N HIS A 326 -14.21 -7.70 -2.11
CA HIS A 326 -14.50 -7.08 -0.81
C HIS A 326 -14.21 -5.59 -0.90
N PHE A 327 -15.14 -4.78 -0.41
CA PHE A 327 -15.07 -3.33 -0.39
C PHE A 327 -15.33 -2.83 1.02
N LYS A 328 -14.49 -1.92 1.50
CA LYS A 328 -14.69 -1.23 2.78
C LYS A 328 -15.57 0.00 2.58
N ILE A 329 -16.60 0.17 3.40
CA ILE A 329 -17.38 1.40 3.46
C ILE A 329 -16.73 2.31 4.50
N HIS A 330 -16.48 3.55 4.10
CA HIS A 330 -16.02 4.61 4.99
C HIS A 330 -17.18 5.54 5.33
N ARG A 331 -17.13 6.12 6.54
CA ARG A 331 -18.07 7.13 7.04
C ARG A 331 -17.30 8.42 7.31
N THR A 332 -17.84 9.55 6.91
CA THR A 332 -17.30 10.88 7.23
C THR A 332 -17.83 11.37 8.57
N SER A 333 -17.22 12.42 9.13
CA SER A 333 -17.69 13.08 10.37
C SER A 333 -19.09 13.70 10.24
N ASP A 334 -19.55 13.99 9.02
CA ASP A 334 -20.90 14.47 8.72
C ASP A 334 -21.89 13.33 8.37
N ASP A 335 -21.61 12.11 8.80
CA ASP A 335 -22.46 10.92 8.64
C ASP A 335 -22.78 10.55 7.18
N ARG A 336 -21.80 10.73 6.28
CA ARG A 336 -21.93 10.32 4.87
C ARG A 336 -21.10 9.10 4.57
N TYR A 337 -21.57 8.31 3.61
CA TYR A 337 -21.01 7.02 3.26
C TYR A 337 -20.33 7.07 1.90
N TYR A 338 -19.18 6.40 1.78
CA TYR A 338 -18.46 6.28 0.52
C TYR A 338 -17.60 5.02 0.46
N PHE A 339 -17.39 4.49 -0.75
CA PHE A 339 -16.35 3.49 -1.03
C PHE A 339 -15.02 4.14 -1.44
N HIS A 340 -15.07 5.34 -2.04
CA HIS A 340 -13.88 6.04 -2.51
C HIS A 340 -13.98 7.56 -2.30
N ARG A 341 -13.00 8.16 -1.61
CA ARG A 341 -13.02 9.59 -1.16
C ARG A 341 -13.26 10.60 -2.29
N LYS A 342 -12.90 10.25 -3.53
CA LYS A 342 -13.02 11.13 -4.71
C LYS A 342 -14.37 11.03 -5.44
N GLN A 343 -15.25 10.12 -5.07
CA GLN A 343 -16.53 9.90 -5.76
C GLN A 343 -17.68 9.87 -4.74
N TRP A 344 -18.64 10.76 -4.98
CA TRP A 344 -20.02 10.89 -4.46
C TRP A 344 -20.30 10.36 -3.05
N ARG A 345 -20.65 11.30 -2.16
CA ARG A 345 -20.90 11.11 -0.73
C ARG A 345 -22.39 10.82 -0.51
N ALA A 346 -22.76 9.55 -0.39
CA ALA A 346 -24.13 9.11 -0.14
C ALA A 346 -24.58 9.49 1.28
N GLN A 347 -25.85 9.86 1.46
CA GLN A 347 -26.39 10.26 2.77
C GLN A 347 -26.69 9.06 3.66
N SER A 348 -26.87 7.88 3.08
CA SER A 348 -27.08 6.62 3.80
C SER A 348 -26.36 5.46 3.11
N ILE A 349 -26.16 4.35 3.82
CA ILE A 349 -25.68 3.10 3.22
C ILE A 349 -26.66 2.62 2.14
N ASN A 350 -27.97 2.84 2.31
CA ASN A 350 -28.96 2.44 1.32
C ASN A 350 -28.82 3.26 0.02
N ASP A 351 -28.57 4.56 0.12
CA ASP A 351 -28.28 5.41 -1.04
C ASP A 351 -26.99 4.97 -1.73
N LEU A 352 -25.97 4.60 -0.93
CA LEU A 352 -24.72 4.06 -1.46
C LEU A 352 -25.00 2.78 -2.28
N ILE A 353 -25.76 1.83 -1.73
CA ILE A 353 -26.13 0.59 -2.44
C ILE A 353 -26.89 0.92 -3.72
N ASN A 354 -27.86 1.84 -3.67
CA ASN A 354 -28.66 2.23 -4.82
C ASN A 354 -27.80 2.86 -5.92
N ILE A 355 -26.88 3.77 -5.57
CA ILE A 355 -25.94 4.36 -6.53
C ILE A 355 -25.13 3.26 -7.22
N TYR A 356 -24.54 2.35 -6.47
CA TYR A 356 -23.69 1.29 -7.02
C TYR A 356 -24.45 0.11 -7.64
N SER A 357 -25.77 0.04 -7.46
CA SER A 357 -26.65 -0.85 -8.23
C SER A 357 -26.82 -0.38 -9.68
N VAL A 358 -26.72 0.94 -9.92
CA VAL A 358 -26.91 1.56 -11.24
C VAL A 358 -25.58 1.94 -11.89
N GLU A 359 -24.66 2.53 -11.14
CA GLU A 359 -23.40 3.08 -11.66
C GLU A 359 -22.27 2.04 -11.67
N GLY A 360 -22.33 1.04 -10.78
CA GLY A 360 -21.33 0.00 -10.64
C GLY A 360 -20.05 0.46 -9.90
N LEU A 361 -19.46 -0.45 -9.13
CA LEU A 361 -18.20 -0.24 -8.43
C LEU A 361 -17.04 -0.40 -9.41
N PRO A 362 -16.15 0.60 -9.53
CA PRO A 362 -14.99 0.49 -10.40
C PRO A 362 -14.01 -0.55 -9.85
N THR A 363 -13.66 -1.54 -10.67
CA THR A 363 -12.60 -2.50 -10.34
C THR A 363 -11.21 -1.88 -10.52
N SER A 364 -10.18 -2.46 -9.91
CA SER A 364 -8.78 -2.05 -10.13
C SER A 364 -8.36 -2.11 -11.61
N GLU A 365 -8.97 -2.99 -12.40
CA GLU A 365 -8.76 -3.12 -13.84
C GLU A 365 -9.29 -1.90 -14.62
N SER A 366 -10.48 -1.41 -14.27
CA SER A 366 -11.07 -0.21 -14.87
C SER A 366 -10.19 1.04 -14.70
N ARG A 367 -9.39 1.10 -13.63
CA ARG A 367 -8.49 2.23 -13.33
C ARG A 367 -7.23 2.26 -14.19
N LYS A 368 -6.73 1.10 -14.63
CA LYS A 368 -5.54 1.03 -15.48
C LYS A 368 -5.79 1.66 -16.86
N VAL A 369 -7.03 1.62 -17.33
CA VAL A 369 -7.45 2.17 -18.63
C VAL A 369 -7.63 3.69 -18.59
N GLN A 370 -7.95 4.28 -17.43
CA GLN A 370 -8.31 5.70 -17.33
C GLN A 370 -7.14 6.67 -17.16
N LYS A 371 -5.87 6.28 -17.30
CA LYS A 371 -4.76 7.25 -17.26
C LYS A 371 -4.75 8.01 -18.58
N PRO A 372 -5.16 9.30 -18.64
CA PRO A 372 -5.12 10.04 -19.89
C PRO A 372 -3.66 10.13 -20.34
N PRO A 373 -3.35 9.97 -21.64
CA PRO A 373 -2.02 10.29 -22.14
C PRO A 373 -1.71 11.74 -21.75
N ARG A 374 -0.62 11.92 -21.01
CA ARG A 374 -0.17 13.21 -20.49
C ARG A 374 0.05 14.14 -21.69
N THR A 375 -0.86 15.08 -21.91
CA THR A 375 -0.71 16.10 -22.95
C THR A 375 0.50 16.95 -22.56
N PRO A 376 1.55 17.07 -23.41
CA PRO A 376 2.62 18.02 -23.15
C PRO A 376 2.02 19.44 -23.14
N GLN A 377 2.30 20.20 -22.08
CA GLN A 377 1.92 21.61 -22.01
C GLN A 377 2.64 22.39 -23.13
N PRO A 378 1.93 23.26 -23.88
CA PRO A 378 2.54 24.03 -24.95
C PRO A 378 3.25 25.26 -24.36
N ALA A 379 4.55 25.36 -24.62
CA ALA A 379 5.21 26.65 -24.75
C ALA A 379 5.25 26.97 -26.25
N ASP A 380 4.63 28.09 -26.63
CA ASP A 380 4.67 28.73 -27.95
C ASP A 380 4.42 27.81 -29.16
N GLU A 381 3.15 27.65 -29.55
CA GLU A 381 2.80 27.02 -30.84
C GLU A 381 2.16 28.03 -31.83
N PRO A 382 2.64 28.10 -33.08
CA PRO A 382 2.08 28.93 -34.16
C PRO A 382 0.66 28.49 -34.60
N PRO A 383 -0.07 29.29 -35.41
CA PRO A 383 -1.48 29.04 -35.73
C PRO A 383 -1.73 27.69 -36.41
N PRO A 384 -2.94 27.12 -36.23
CA PRO A 384 -3.20 25.72 -36.52
C PRO A 384 -3.20 25.44 -38.02
N LEU A 385 -2.45 24.41 -38.41
CA LEU A 385 -2.57 23.79 -39.72
C LEU A 385 -3.89 23.00 -39.82
N PRO A 386 -4.45 22.83 -41.03
CA PRO A 386 -5.66 22.04 -41.24
C PRO A 386 -5.46 20.58 -40.79
N PRO A 387 -6.54 19.92 -40.29
CA PRO A 387 -6.44 18.59 -39.69
C PRO A 387 -5.91 17.57 -40.69
N ARG A 388 -4.84 16.86 -40.29
CA ARG A 388 -4.31 15.71 -41.05
C ARG A 388 -5.33 14.57 -41.01
N PRO A 389 -5.57 13.88 -42.14
CA PRO A 389 -6.31 12.62 -42.14
C PRO A 389 -5.59 11.61 -41.23
N GLY A 390 -6.25 11.15 -40.16
CA GLY A 390 -5.70 10.18 -39.20
C GLY A 390 -5.59 10.66 -37.74
N GLN A 391 -6.36 11.67 -37.32
CA GLN A 391 -6.33 12.16 -35.94
C GLN A 391 -7.06 11.21 -34.97
N ALA A 392 -6.46 11.04 -33.79
CA ALA A 392 -6.68 10.00 -32.78
C ALA A 392 -8.13 9.72 -32.37
N GLU A 393 -8.41 8.44 -32.12
CA GLU A 393 -9.67 7.96 -31.55
C GLU A 393 -9.97 8.61 -30.18
N PRO A 394 -11.24 8.87 -29.87
CA PRO A 394 -11.67 9.38 -28.56
C PRO A 394 -11.28 8.41 -27.44
N PRO A 395 -11.11 8.89 -26.19
CA PRO A 395 -10.75 8.03 -25.06
C PRO A 395 -11.76 6.88 -24.93
N GLU A 396 -11.25 5.64 -24.93
CA GLU A 396 -12.06 4.43 -24.81
C GLU A 396 -12.94 4.53 -23.56
N VAL A 397 -14.26 4.50 -23.75
CA VAL A 397 -15.22 4.37 -22.65
C VAL A 397 -14.94 3.03 -21.96
N PRO A 398 -14.84 2.97 -20.62
CA PRO A 398 -14.59 1.72 -19.91
C PRO A 398 -15.59 0.65 -20.37
N LYS A 399 -15.09 -0.49 -20.84
CA LYS A 399 -15.94 -1.62 -21.20
C LYS A 399 -16.74 -2.04 -19.97
N ARG A 400 -18.07 -2.23 -20.14
CA ARG A 400 -19.03 -2.54 -19.06
C ARG A 400 -18.62 -3.75 -18.21
N ASP A 401 -17.80 -4.63 -18.76
CA ASP A 401 -17.27 -5.83 -18.09
C ASP A 401 -16.25 -5.55 -16.97
N SER A 402 -15.97 -4.27 -16.68
CA SER A 402 -15.02 -3.85 -15.63
C SER A 402 -15.70 -3.24 -14.39
N MET A 403 -17.04 -3.24 -14.32
CA MET A 403 -17.80 -2.66 -13.20
C MET A 403 -18.59 -3.73 -12.43
N VAL A 404 -18.58 -3.63 -11.10
CA VAL A 404 -19.31 -4.56 -10.23
C VAL A 404 -20.61 -3.93 -9.73
N TYR A 405 -21.76 -4.53 -10.02
CA TYR A 405 -23.06 -3.97 -9.63
C TYR A 405 -23.64 -4.68 -8.41
N LEU A 406 -24.18 -3.93 -7.45
CA LEU A 406 -24.89 -4.49 -6.29
C LEU A 406 -26.35 -4.79 -6.66
N LYS A 407 -26.66 -6.02 -7.06
CA LYS A 407 -27.98 -6.39 -7.62
C LYS A 407 -28.87 -7.14 -6.63
N HIS A 408 -28.31 -8.13 -5.94
CA HIS A 408 -29.08 -9.10 -5.16
C HIS A 408 -28.54 -9.21 -3.74
N PRO A 409 -29.29 -8.83 -2.70
CA PRO A 409 -28.85 -9.03 -1.33
C PRO A 409 -28.86 -10.52 -0.99
N VAL A 410 -27.77 -11.00 -0.41
CA VAL A 410 -27.68 -12.37 0.11
C VAL A 410 -28.54 -12.49 1.38
N PRO A 411 -29.51 -13.42 1.43
CA PRO A 411 -30.35 -13.61 2.60
C PRO A 411 -29.53 -14.10 3.79
N VAL A 412 -29.94 -13.70 5.00
CA VAL A 412 -29.30 -14.11 6.25
C VAL A 412 -29.44 -15.62 6.46
N ASN A 413 -28.30 -16.31 6.54
CA ASN A 413 -28.27 -17.74 6.87
C ASN A 413 -28.30 -17.90 8.40
N ARG A 414 -29.51 -17.99 8.96
CA ARG A 414 -29.74 -18.09 10.42
C ARG A 414 -29.01 -19.26 11.06
N GLU A 415 -28.95 -20.41 10.39
CA GLU A 415 -28.25 -21.60 10.89
C GLU A 415 -26.74 -21.35 11.03
N LEU A 416 -26.14 -20.67 10.03
CA LEU A 416 -24.73 -20.29 10.09
C LEU A 416 -24.46 -19.28 11.22
N GLU A 417 -25.30 -18.26 11.37
CA GLU A 417 -25.16 -17.28 12.46
C GLU A 417 -25.31 -17.92 13.85
N GLU A 418 -26.28 -18.82 14.03
CA GLU A 418 -26.46 -19.56 15.29
C GLU A 418 -25.25 -20.45 15.60
N ARG A 419 -24.69 -21.14 14.59
CA ARG A 419 -23.46 -21.94 14.74
C ARG A 419 -22.26 -21.09 15.10
N ILE A 420 -22.13 -19.89 14.54
CA ILE A 420 -21.05 -18.94 14.88
C ILE A 420 -21.23 -18.44 16.31
N LYS A 421 -22.44 -18.02 16.68
CA LYS A 421 -22.78 -17.55 18.02
C LYS A 421 -22.50 -18.61 19.09
N ALA A 422 -22.89 -19.87 18.84
CA ALA A 422 -22.63 -20.99 19.72
C ALA A 422 -21.13 -21.29 19.90
N LYS A 423 -20.32 -21.09 18.85
CA LYS A 423 -18.85 -21.22 18.95
C LYS A 423 -18.22 -20.07 19.74
N GLN A 424 -18.71 -18.85 19.56
CA GLN A 424 -18.21 -17.68 20.29
C GLN A 424 -18.51 -17.80 21.79
N THR A 425 -19.74 -18.16 22.18
CA THR A 425 -20.08 -18.36 23.60
C THR A 425 -19.23 -19.45 24.23
N LYS A 426 -19.01 -20.58 23.55
CA LYS A 426 -18.14 -21.65 24.06
C LYS A 426 -16.71 -21.19 24.31
N HIS A 427 -16.16 -20.32 23.45
CA HIS A 427 -14.80 -19.83 23.61
C HIS A 427 -14.64 -18.89 24.82
N VAL A 428 -15.68 -18.09 25.13
CA VAL A 428 -15.71 -17.18 26.28
C VAL A 428 -15.75 -17.91 27.62
N TYR A 429 -16.35 -19.11 27.70
CA TYR A 429 -16.39 -19.89 28.94
C TYR A 429 -15.16 -20.78 29.18
N GLN A 430 -14.29 -20.92 28.17
CA GLN A 430 -13.08 -21.76 28.26
C GLN A 430 -11.80 -20.97 28.53
N ASN A 431 -11.87 -19.65 28.42
CA ASN A 431 -10.83 -18.70 28.81
C ASN A 431 -11.30 -17.94 30.06
#